data_AF-A0A345U809-F1
#
_entry.id   AF-A0A345U809-F1
#
_cell.length_a   1.000
_cell.length_b   1.000
_cell.length_c   1.000
_cell.angle_alpha   90.00
_cell.angle_beta   90.00
_cell.angle_gamma   90.00
#
_symmetry.space_group_name_H-M   'P 1'
#
loop_
_entity.id
_entity.type
_entity.pdbx_description
1 polymer ?
#
loop_
_entity_poly.entity_id
_entity_poly.type
_entity_poly.pdbx_seq_one_letter_code
_entity_poly.pdbx_strand_id
1 'polypeptide(L)' 'MTKFWNNIRKFPRFLFSVIIGFFLTTFYTIFELLKERNKRLNIGIIIIIFTSIIMIILRQMLGIK' A
#
# COMPACT_ATOMS: atom_id res chain seq x y z
N MET A 1 -20.80 -3.94 -32.72
CA MET A 1 -20.74 -2.80 -31.79
C MET A 1 -21.14 -3.15 -30.35
N THR A 2 -22.23 -3.90 -30.10
CA THR A 2 -22.69 -4.26 -28.74
C THR A 2 -21.68 -5.02 -27.88
N LYS A 3 -20.91 -5.94 -28.48
CA LYS A 3 -19.85 -6.70 -27.78
C LYS A 3 -18.73 -5.79 -27.21
N PHE A 4 -18.36 -4.73 -27.93
CA PHE A 4 -17.32 -3.78 -27.51
C PHE A 4 -17.74 -3.03 -26.25
N TRP A 5 -18.94 -2.44 -26.26
CA TRP A 5 -19.49 -1.73 -25.10
C TRP A 5 -19.73 -2.65 -23.89
N ASN A 6 -20.10 -3.90 -24.13
CA ASN A 6 -20.20 -4.90 -23.06
C ASN A 6 -18.85 -5.22 -22.42
N ASN A 7 -17.77 -5.31 -23.21
CA ASN A 7 -16.43 -5.58 -22.69
C ASN A 7 -15.90 -4.39 -21.88
N ILE A 8 -16.12 -3.15 -22.36
CA ILE A 8 -15.74 -1.93 -21.61
C ILE A 8 -16.40 -1.88 -20.24
N ARG A 9 -17.66 -2.31 -20.10
CA ARG A 9 -18.35 -2.35 -18.80
C ARG A 9 -17.84 -3.47 -17.88
N LYS A 10 -17.41 -4.60 -18.44
CA LYS A 10 -16.89 -5.74 -17.66
C LYS A 10 -15.45 -5.55 -17.21
N PHE A 11 -14.65 -4.83 -17.97
CA PHE A 11 -13.23 -4.64 -17.69
C PHE A 11 -12.95 -3.97 -16.33
N PRO A 12 -13.64 -2.90 -15.90
CA PRO A 12 -13.47 -2.34 -14.56
C PRO A 12 -13.76 -3.36 -13.46
N ARG A 13 -14.85 -4.14 -13.59
CA ARG A 13 -15.19 -5.18 -12.60
C ARG A 13 -14.09 -6.24 -12.50
N PHE A 14 -13.54 -6.67 -13.63
CA PHE A 14 -12.40 -7.58 -13.65
C PHE A 14 -11.19 -6.95 -12.97
N LEU A 15 -10.84 -5.72 -13.34
CA LEU A 15 -9.70 -5.00 -12.78
C LEU A 15 -9.81 -4.85 -11.26
N PHE A 16 -10.96 -4.40 -10.74
CA PHE A 16 -11.18 -4.32 -9.30
C PHE A 16 -11.12 -5.69 -8.62
N SER A 17 -11.68 -6.73 -9.23
CA SER A 17 -11.63 -8.09 -8.68
C SER A 17 -10.19 -8.60 -8.57
N VAL A 18 -9.35 -8.33 -9.58
CA VAL A 18 -7.94 -8.72 -9.58
C VAL A 18 -7.17 -7.91 -8.54
N ILE A 19 -7.38 -6.60 -8.49
CA ILE A 19 -6.73 -5.71 -7.50
C ILE A 19 -7.08 -6.14 -6.08
N ILE A 20 -8.37 -6.34 -5.79
CA ILE A 20 -8.83 -6.78 -4.47
C ILE A 20 -8.25 -8.16 -4.12
N GLY A 21 -8.31 -9.12 -5.04
CA GLY A 21 -7.76 -10.46 -4.82
C GLY A 21 -6.25 -10.43 -4.54
N PHE A 22 -5.50 -9.65 -5.32
CA PHE A 22 -4.06 -9.45 -5.14
C PHE A 22 -3.72 -8.82 -3.79
N PHE A 23 -4.46 -7.78 -3.40
CA PHE A 23 -4.27 -7.14 -2.11
C PHE A 23 -4.63 -8.06 -0.95
N LEU A 24 -5.73 -8.83 -1.03
CA LEU A 24 -6.09 -9.77 0.03
C LEU A 24 -5.01 -10.84 0.26
N THR A 25 -4.50 -11.43 -0.82
CA THR A 25 -3.47 -12.48 -0.71
C THR A 25 -2.14 -11.92 -0.24
N THR A 26 -1.73 -10.76 -0.74
CA THR A 26 -0.45 -10.14 -0.37
C THR A 26 -0.48 -9.54 1.04
N PHE A 27 -1.59 -8.91 1.43
CA PHE A 27 -1.74 -8.33 2.76
C PHE A 27 -1.81 -9.40 3.85
N TYR A 28 -2.29 -10.61 3.57
CA TYR A 28 -2.28 -11.69 4.56
C TYR A 28 -0.85 -11.96 5.08
N THR A 29 0.12 -12.11 4.19
CA THR A 29 1.53 -12.32 4.57
C THR A 29 2.07 -11.13 5.35
N ILE A 30 1.73 -9.90 4.95
CA ILE A 30 2.11 -8.68 5.67
C ILE A 30 1.53 -8.69 7.10
N PHE A 31 0.25 -9.02 7.28
CA PHE A 31 -0.36 -9.11 8.61
C PHE A 31 0.24 -10.23 9.46
N GLU A 32 0.65 -11.34 8.86
CA GLU A 32 1.35 -12.42 9.53
C GLU A 32 2.72 -11.96 10.07
N LEU A 33 3.48 -11.21 9.27
CA LEU A 33 4.73 -10.55 9.68
C LEU A 33 4.54 -9.60 10.88
N LEU A 34 3.38 -8.95 11.01
CA LEU A 34 3.04 -8.08 12.15
C LEU A 34 2.63 -8.84 13.42
N LYS A 35 2.29 -10.13 13.32
CA LYS A 35 1.88 -10.95 14.48
C LYS A 35 3.08 -11.31 15.36
N GLU A 36 4.25 -11.51 14.76
CA GLU A 36 5.49 -11.75 15.49
C GLU A 36 5.99 -10.48 16.19
N ARG A 37 6.16 -10.56 17.53
CA ARG A 37 6.53 -9.39 18.35
C ARG A 37 7.82 -8.71 17.90
N ASN A 38 8.85 -9.50 17.59
CA ASN A 38 10.16 -8.98 17.19
C ASN A 38 10.10 -8.30 15.81
N LYS A 39 9.40 -8.92 14.85
CA LYS A 39 9.19 -8.36 13.51
C LYS A 39 8.35 -7.08 13.57
N ARG A 40 7.29 -7.05 14.40
CA ARG A 40 6.47 -5.84 14.61
C ARG A 40 7.28 -4.66 15.15
N LEU A 41 8.17 -4.91 16.12
CA LEU A 41 9.05 -3.86 16.64
C LEU A 41 10.00 -3.34 15.55
N ASN A 42 10.62 -4.23 14.76
CA ASN A 42 11.48 -3.82 13.65
C ASN A 42 10.72 -2.99 12.60
N ILE A 43 9.51 -3.43 12.21
CA ILE A 43 8.66 -2.69 11.28
C ILE A 43 8.31 -1.31 11.84
N GLY A 44 7.97 -1.21 13.13
CA GLY A 44 7.68 0.06 13.79
C GLY A 44 8.87 1.02 13.78
N ILE A 45 10.08 0.53 14.06
CA ILE A 45 11.31 1.34 14.02
C ILE A 45 11.56 1.86 12.60
N ILE A 46 11.41 1.01 11.58
CA ILE A 46 11.58 1.40 10.18
C ILE A 46 10.59 2.51 9.80
N ILE A 47 9.32 2.37 10.20
CA ILE A 47 8.27 3.39 9.94
C ILE A 47 8.61 4.72 10.61
N ILE A 48 9.08 4.70 11.86
CA ILE A 48 9.47 5.92 12.59
C ILE A 48 10.64 6.62 11.90
N ILE A 49 11.68 5.87 11.52
CA ILE A 49 12.84 6.40 10.81
C ILE A 49 12.41 7.02 9.48
N PHE A 50 11.60 6.30 8.71
CA PHE A 50 11.14 6.77 7.40
C PHE A 50 10.30 8.04 7.52
N THR A 51 9.37 8.08 8.48
CA THR A 51 8.54 9.26 8.75
C THR A 51 9.40 10.44 9.19
N SER A 52 10.42 10.20 10.02
CA SER A 52 11.36 11.23 10.46
C SER A 52 12.16 11.80 9.30
N ILE A 53 12.64 10.96 8.38
CA ILE A 53 13.35 11.39 7.16
C ILE A 53 12.43 12.26 6.30
N ILE A 54 11.19 11.83 6.05
CA ILE A 54 10.20 12.62 5.30
C ILE A 54 9.98 13.98 5.97
N MET A 55 9.78 14.00 7.29
CA MET A 55 9.60 15.24 8.04
C MET A 55 10.80 16.18 7.91
N ILE A 56 12.02 15.64 7.97
CA ILE A 56 13.25 16.44 7.78
C ILE A 56 13.30 17.02 6.36
N ILE A 57 13.00 16.22 5.34
CA ILE A 57 12.98 16.68 3.94
C ILE A 57 11.95 17.81 3.78
N LEU A 58 10.72 17.59 4.24
CA LEU A 58 9.66 18.61 4.18
C LEU A 58 10.05 19.88 4.92
N ARG A 59 10.63 19.75 6.11
CA ARG A 59 11.10 20.88 6.91
C ARG A 59 12.18 21.69 6.19
N GLN A 60 13.12 21.02 5.52
CA GLN A 60 14.13 21.67 4.68
C GLN A 60 13.51 22.35 3.45
N MET A 61 12.58 21.70 2.76
CA MET A 61 11.88 22.27 1.61
C MET A 61 11.07 23.53 1.97
N LEU A 62 10.50 23.56 3.18
CA LEU A 62 9.71 24.68 3.67
C LEU A 62 10.56 25.78 4.34
N GLY A 63 11.88 25.60 4.43
CA GLY A 63 12.78 26.55 5.10
C GLY A 63 12.51 26.69 6.60
N ILE A 64 11.81 25.74 7.20
CA ILE A 64 11.46 25.76 8.62
C ILE A 64 12.69 25.27 9.40
N LYS A 65 13.32 26.17 10.17
CA LYS A 65 14.48 25.84 11.01
C LYS A 65 14.12 24.98 12.20
#